data_AF-E9GQ63-F1
#
_entry.id   AF-E9GQ63-F1
#
_cell.length_a   1.000
_cell.length_b   1.000
_cell.length_c   1.000
_cell.angle_alpha   90.00
_cell.angle_beta   90.00
_cell.angle_gamma   90.00
#
_symmetry.space_group_name_H-M   'P 1'
#
loop_
_entity.id
_entity.type
_entity.pdbx_description
1 polymer ?
#
loop_
_entity_poly.entity_id
_entity_poly.type
_entity_poly.pdbx_seq_one_letter_code
_entity_poly.pdbx_strand_id
1 'polypeptide(L)'
;MDEFHDMELNGILQSESDIDLFCLHFVGMNLFQRTLQGYVASWNNHPMRTKGNKTPIQLYISGLASLKDRQNAGEFMAPCAELMQDPGVLHLPEGIFDSDYLESIVGPFRAARDVPKYDCPLVPVELDELIQLIDPTKNSKKAKTQLQLK
;
A
#
# COMPACT_ATOMS: atom_id res chain seq x y z
N MET A 1 2.46 7.84 -20.32
CA MET A 1 2.14 9.28 -20.35
C MET A 1 1.29 9.60 -21.57
N ASP A 2 1.57 8.97 -22.71
CA ASP A 2 0.79 9.16 -23.95
C ASP A 2 -0.68 8.70 -23.83
N GLU A 3 -0.96 7.65 -23.06
CA GLU A 3 -2.31 7.06 -22.93
C GLU A 3 -3.37 8.04 -22.38
N PHE A 4 -3.01 8.88 -21.40
CA PHE A 4 -3.96 9.88 -20.87
C PHE A 4 -4.13 11.08 -21.79
N HIS A 5 -3.06 11.48 -22.48
CA HIS A 5 -3.14 12.53 -23.50
C HIS A 5 -3.99 12.08 -24.69
N ASP A 6 -3.90 10.82 -25.09
CA ASP A 6 -4.76 10.26 -26.13
C ASP A 6 -6.23 10.22 -25.68
N MET A 7 -6.51 9.87 -24.43
CA MET A 7 -7.88 9.93 -23.89
C MET A 7 -8.44 11.36 -23.87
N GLU A 8 -7.61 12.35 -23.56
CA GLU A 8 -7.98 13.77 -23.59
C GLU A 8 -8.25 14.25 -25.02
N LEU A 9 -7.37 13.92 -25.98
CA LEU A 9 -7.54 14.24 -27.40
C LEU A 9 -8.80 13.61 -28.00
N ASN A 10 -9.18 12.42 -27.53
CA ASN A 10 -10.39 11.73 -27.97
C ASN A 10 -11.66 12.16 -27.22
N GLY A 11 -11.56 13.10 -26.28
CA GLY A 11 -12.68 13.62 -25.48
C GLY A 11 -13.22 12.63 -24.44
N ILE A 12 -12.48 11.55 -24.15
CA ILE A 12 -12.84 10.53 -23.14
C ILE A 12 -12.56 11.04 -21.73
N LEU A 13 -11.53 11.89 -21.57
CA LEU A 13 -11.13 12.51 -20.32
C LEU A 13 -11.14 14.02 -20.48
N GLN A 14 -11.77 14.75 -19.56
CA GLN A 14 -11.73 16.20 -19.51
C GLN A 14 -10.88 16.65 -18.32
N SER A 15 -9.75 17.32 -18.59
CA SER A 15 -8.83 17.79 -17.55
C SER A 15 -9.40 18.90 -16.65
N GLU A 16 -10.46 19.57 -17.09
CA GLU A 16 -11.21 20.57 -16.31
C GLU A 16 -12.40 19.96 -15.54
N SER A 17 -12.71 18.66 -15.73
CA SER A 17 -13.81 17.98 -15.05
C SER A 17 -13.34 17.38 -13.73
N ASP A 18 -13.86 17.91 -12.62
CA ASP A 18 -13.57 17.39 -11.27
C ASP A 18 -13.99 15.91 -11.13
N ILE A 19 -15.04 15.48 -11.82
CA ILE A 19 -15.52 14.08 -11.82
C ILE A 19 -14.53 13.17 -12.51
N ASP A 20 -14.00 13.59 -13.66
CA ASP A 20 -13.05 12.78 -14.45
C ASP A 20 -11.72 12.66 -13.72
N LEU A 21 -11.24 13.77 -13.13
CA LEU A 21 -10.05 13.79 -12.28
C LEU A 21 -10.22 12.92 -11.03
N PHE A 22 -11.38 12.98 -10.38
CA PHE A 22 -11.69 12.13 -9.22
C PHE A 22 -11.69 10.66 -9.60
N CYS A 23 -12.41 10.27 -10.67
CA CYS A 23 -12.45 8.89 -11.16
C CYS A 23 -11.06 8.38 -11.52
N LEU A 24 -10.26 9.20 -12.20
CA LEU A 24 -8.89 8.87 -12.56
C LEU A 24 -8.00 8.66 -11.33
N HIS A 25 -8.07 9.57 -10.36
CA HIS A 25 -7.34 9.45 -9.11
C HIS A 25 -7.75 8.18 -8.34
N PHE A 26 -9.05 7.91 -8.27
CA PHE A 26 -9.59 6.74 -7.60
C PHE A 26 -9.09 5.43 -8.24
N VAL A 27 -9.16 5.31 -9.56
CA VAL A 27 -8.65 4.14 -10.31
C VAL A 27 -7.14 4.01 -10.15
N GLY A 28 -6.40 5.11 -10.32
CA GLY A 28 -4.94 5.14 -10.22
C GLY A 28 -4.44 4.72 -8.84
N MET A 29 -5.06 5.23 -7.77
CA MET A 29 -4.73 4.85 -6.40
C MET A 29 -4.95 3.35 -6.15
N ASN A 30 -6.07 2.79 -6.61
CA ASN A 30 -6.33 1.36 -6.52
C ASN A 30 -5.30 0.51 -7.28
N LEU A 31 -4.88 0.94 -8.48
CA LEU A 31 -3.83 0.29 -9.26
C LEU A 31 -2.47 0.31 -8.56
N PHE A 32 -2.07 1.47 -8.03
CA PHE A 32 -0.82 1.61 -7.29
C PHE A 32 -0.84 0.75 -6.04
N GLN A 33 -1.93 0.77 -5.27
CA GLN A 33 -2.06 -0.03 -4.05
C GLN A 33 -1.90 -1.52 -4.33
N ARG A 34 -2.56 -2.05 -5.37
CA ARG A 34 -2.43 -3.46 -5.78
C ARG A 34 -1.02 -3.81 -6.23
N THR A 35 -0.39 -2.92 -6.99
CA THR A 35 0.99 -3.11 -7.47
C THR A 35 1.97 -3.11 -6.31
N LEU A 36 1.81 -2.19 -5.36
CA LEU A 36 2.61 -2.12 -4.14
C LEU A 36 2.43 -3.37 -3.27
N GLN A 37 1.20 -3.84 -3.09
CA GLN A 37 0.93 -5.09 -2.38
C GLN A 37 1.62 -6.28 -3.04
N GLY A 38 1.54 -6.40 -4.38
CA GLY A 38 2.25 -7.42 -5.14
C GLY A 38 3.77 -7.30 -5.03
N TYR A 39 4.30 -6.08 -5.07
CA TYR A 39 5.71 -5.80 -4.89
C TYR A 39 6.19 -6.20 -3.50
N VAL A 40 5.51 -5.78 -2.44
CA VAL A 40 5.84 -6.14 -1.05
C VAL A 40 5.81 -7.65 -0.85
N ALA A 41 4.78 -8.33 -1.37
CA ALA A 41 4.68 -9.79 -1.28
C ALA A 41 5.84 -10.48 -2.02
N SER A 42 6.16 -10.04 -3.24
CA SER A 42 7.27 -10.57 -4.04
C SER A 42 8.60 -10.31 -3.33
N TRP A 43 8.83 -9.08 -2.89
CA TRP A 43 10.05 -8.68 -2.20
C TRP A 43 10.23 -9.44 -0.88
N ASN A 44 9.21 -9.61 -0.06
CA ASN A 44 9.38 -10.33 1.20
C ASN A 44 9.67 -11.83 1.00
N ASN A 45 9.24 -12.41 -0.12
CA ASN A 45 9.37 -13.83 -0.43
C ASN A 45 10.43 -14.16 -1.49
N HIS A 46 11.15 -13.18 -2.05
CA HIS A 46 12.17 -13.46 -3.05
C HIS A 46 13.43 -14.04 -2.37
N PRO A 47 14.04 -15.11 -2.93
CA PRO A 47 15.27 -15.67 -2.38
C PRO A 47 16.46 -14.74 -2.64
N MET A 48 17.21 -14.41 -1.59
CA MET A 48 18.41 -13.60 -1.70
C MET A 48 19.66 -14.48 -1.90
N ARG A 49 20.27 -14.37 -3.08
CA ARG A 49 21.44 -15.16 -3.47
C ARG A 49 22.60 -15.06 -2.48
N THR A 50 22.84 -13.88 -1.91
CA THR A 50 23.94 -13.61 -0.97
C THR A 50 23.70 -14.12 0.45
N LYS A 51 22.49 -14.58 0.76
CA LYS A 51 22.09 -15.09 2.08
C LYS A 51 21.64 -16.55 2.01
N GLY A 52 22.27 -17.33 1.13
CA GLY A 52 22.00 -18.75 0.98
C GLY A 52 20.60 -19.05 0.44
N ASN A 53 20.09 -18.19 -0.44
CA ASN A 53 18.73 -18.27 -1.02
C ASN A 53 17.59 -18.18 0.01
N LYS A 54 17.87 -17.66 1.22
CA LYS A 54 16.81 -17.32 2.17
C LYS A 54 16.08 -16.06 1.73
N THR A 55 14.78 -16.02 1.99
CA THR A 55 13.95 -14.85 1.72
C THR A 55 14.09 -13.81 2.83
N PRO A 56 13.82 -12.51 2.59
CA PRO A 56 13.82 -11.51 3.64
C PRO A 56 12.95 -11.89 4.84
N ILE A 57 11.75 -12.45 4.62
CA ILE A 57 10.87 -12.88 5.72
C ILE A 57 11.48 -14.03 6.53
N GLN A 58 12.15 -14.99 5.88
CA GLN A 58 12.85 -16.07 6.57
C GLN A 58 14.00 -15.56 7.43
N LEU A 59 14.79 -14.62 6.90
CA LEU A 59 15.88 -14.00 7.65
C LEU A 59 15.35 -13.22 8.85
N TYR A 60 14.29 -12.44 8.65
CA TYR A 60 13.66 -11.66 9.71
C TYR A 60 13.18 -12.56 10.86
N ILE A 61 12.40 -13.61 10.55
CA ILE A 61 11.90 -14.56 11.56
C ILE A 61 13.06 -15.26 12.28
N SER A 62 14.10 -15.69 11.54
CA SER A 62 15.26 -16.36 12.15
C SER A 62 16.07 -15.41 13.06
N GLY A 63 16.14 -14.13 12.70
CA GLY A 63 16.76 -13.09 13.50
C GLY A 63 15.99 -12.84 14.79
N LEU A 64 14.66 -12.73 14.71
CA LEU A 64 13.80 -12.58 15.89
C LEU A 64 13.90 -13.76 16.86
N ALA A 65 13.92 -15.00 16.35
CA ALA A 65 14.11 -16.18 17.18
C ALA A 65 15.46 -16.14 17.92
N SER A 66 16.55 -15.83 17.20
CA SER A 66 17.89 -15.71 17.79
C SER A 66 17.97 -14.57 18.81
N LEU A 67 17.29 -13.45 18.54
CA LEU A 67 17.22 -12.30 19.43
C LEU A 67 16.49 -12.65 20.74
N LYS A 68 15.39 -13.42 20.63
CA LYS A 68 14.63 -13.91 21.79
C LYS A 68 15.48 -14.82 22.68
N ASP A 69 16.26 -15.72 22.10
CA ASP A 69 17.14 -16.62 22.86
C ASP A 69 18.20 -15.83 23.64
N ARG A 70 18.83 -14.83 23.01
CA ARG A 70 19.79 -13.92 23.64
C ARG A 70 19.17 -13.09 24.78
N GLN A 71 17.93 -12.61 24.58
CA GLN A 71 17.21 -11.90 25.63
C GLN A 71 16.92 -12.80 26.83
N ASN A 72 16.50 -14.05 26.59
CA ASN A 72 16.28 -15.02 27.66
C ASN A 72 17.57 -15.42 28.37
N ALA A 73 18.72 -15.36 27.67
CA ALA A 73 20.04 -15.54 28.23
C ALA A 73 20.53 -14.34 29.07
N GLY A 74 19.76 -13.25 29.14
CA GLY A 74 20.12 -12.05 29.92
C GLY A 74 21.18 -11.17 29.27
N GLU A 75 21.40 -11.29 27.96
CA GLU A 75 22.42 -10.49 27.24
C GLU A 75 22.05 -8.99 27.13
N PHE A 76 20.80 -8.62 27.44
CA PHE A 76 20.31 -7.26 27.32
C PHE A 76 19.78 -6.74 28.65
N MET A 77 20.08 -5.48 28.95
CA MET A 77 19.64 -4.78 30.16
C MET A 77 18.13 -4.43 30.14
N ALA A 78 17.57 -4.27 28.95
CA ALA A 78 16.16 -3.96 28.73
C ALA A 78 15.57 -4.89 27.64
N PRO A 79 14.25 -5.11 27.63
CA PRO A 79 13.60 -5.88 26.57
C PRO A 79 13.84 -5.25 25.18
N CYS A 80 14.17 -6.09 24.19
CA CYS A 80 14.35 -5.67 22.80
C CYS A 80 13.00 -5.27 22.20
N ALA A 81 12.89 -4.02 21.71
CA ALA A 81 11.66 -3.47 21.15
C ALA A 81 11.15 -4.29 19.94
N GLU A 82 12.06 -4.90 19.17
CA GLU A 82 11.75 -5.77 18.04
C GLU A 82 10.98 -7.03 18.45
N LEU A 83 11.10 -7.49 19.71
CA LEU A 83 10.36 -8.62 20.27
C LEU A 83 9.04 -8.20 20.93
N MET A 84 8.84 -6.90 21.13
CA MET A 84 7.63 -6.32 21.75
C MET A 84 6.56 -5.93 20.72
N GLN A 85 6.73 -6.36 19.45
CA GLN A 85 5.73 -6.16 18.41
C GLN A 85 4.49 -7.01 18.68
N ASP A 86 3.56 -6.48 19.48
CA ASP A 86 2.22 -7.03 19.60
C ASP A 86 1.46 -6.79 18.28
N PRO A 87 0.91 -7.84 17.62
CA PRO A 87 0.11 -7.67 16.42
C PRO A 87 -1.11 -6.74 16.58
N GLY A 88 -1.56 -6.47 17.82
CA GLY A 88 -2.61 -5.51 18.13
C GLY A 88 -2.13 -4.12 18.59
N VAL A 89 -0.83 -3.95 18.89
CA VAL A 89 -0.28 -2.69 19.43
C VAL A 89 0.88 -2.24 18.56
N LEU A 90 0.56 -1.38 17.61
CA LEU A 90 1.56 -0.54 16.95
C LEU A 90 2.15 0.37 18.03
N HIS A 91 3.37 0.07 18.49
CA HIS A 91 4.10 0.90 19.44
C HIS A 91 4.54 2.17 18.71
N LEU A 92 3.58 3.07 18.58
CA LEU A 92 3.80 4.39 18.07
C LEU A 92 4.38 5.23 19.21
N PRO A 93 5.37 6.09 18.96
CA PRO A 93 5.78 7.11 19.92
C PRO A 93 4.55 7.82 20.48
N GLU A 94 4.54 8.06 21.79
CA GLU A 94 3.48 8.86 22.41
C GLU A 94 3.39 10.20 21.66
N GLY A 95 2.19 10.54 21.16
CA GLY A 95 1.99 11.71 20.32
C GLY A 95 2.30 11.51 18.84
N ILE A 96 2.37 10.29 18.29
CA ILE A 96 2.53 10.15 16.82
C ILE A 96 1.40 10.83 16.03
N PHE A 97 0.20 10.90 16.62
CA PHE A 97 -0.95 11.60 16.03
C PHE A 97 -1.00 13.08 16.41
N ASP A 98 -0.04 13.55 17.22
CA ASP A 98 0.12 14.98 17.48
C ASP A 98 0.47 15.66 16.16
N SER A 99 -0.31 16.68 15.82
CA SER A 99 -0.18 17.40 14.56
C SER A 99 1.22 18.01 14.42
N ASP A 100 1.80 18.49 15.52
CA ASP A 100 3.11 19.14 15.51
C ASP A 100 4.24 18.14 15.30
N TYR A 101 4.15 16.95 15.92
CA TYR A 101 5.11 15.87 15.72
C TYR A 101 5.01 15.27 14.31
N LEU A 102 3.79 15.01 13.83
CA LEU A 102 3.56 14.58 12.45
C LEU A 102 4.14 15.60 11.48
N GLU A 103 3.85 16.90 11.63
CA GLU A 103 4.41 17.94 10.77
C GLU A 103 5.94 18.05 10.89
N SER A 104 6.55 17.71 12.02
CA SER A 104 8.02 17.64 12.11
C SER A 104 8.63 16.52 11.24
N ILE A 105 7.92 15.40 11.09
CA ILE A 105 8.36 14.24 10.31
C ILE A 105 7.97 14.39 8.84
N VAL A 106 6.70 14.71 8.58
CA VAL A 106 6.13 14.75 7.23
C VAL A 106 6.21 16.13 6.59
N GLY A 107 6.37 17.21 7.36
CA GLY A 107 6.45 18.58 6.85
C GLY A 107 7.51 18.79 5.77
N PRO A 108 8.74 18.23 5.91
CA PRO A 108 9.74 18.24 4.84
C PRO A 108 9.30 17.54 3.55
N PHE A 109 8.43 16.52 3.67
CA PHE A 109 7.88 15.78 2.53
C PHE A 109 6.59 16.42 1.98
N ARG A 110 5.79 17.10 2.82
CA ARG A 110 4.58 17.86 2.43
C ARG A 110 4.95 19.15 1.69
N ALA A 111 5.98 19.85 2.14
CA ALA A 111 6.54 21.02 1.46
C ALA A 111 6.99 20.69 0.02
N ALA A 112 7.24 19.40 -0.28
CA ALA A 112 7.64 18.95 -1.60
C ALA A 112 6.48 18.68 -2.58
N ARG A 113 5.20 18.74 -2.16
CA ARG A 113 4.01 18.61 -3.03
C ARG A 113 2.74 18.98 -2.26
N ASP A 114 2.13 20.12 -2.59
CA ASP A 114 0.72 20.35 -2.28
C ASP A 114 -0.10 19.28 -3.02
N VAL A 115 -0.61 18.30 -2.28
CA VAL A 115 -1.57 17.33 -2.81
C VAL A 115 -2.90 18.07 -2.90
N PRO A 116 -3.45 18.29 -4.11
CA PRO A 116 -4.75 18.93 -4.22
C PRO A 116 -5.77 18.07 -3.48
N LYS A 117 -6.46 18.68 -2.52
CA LYS A 117 -7.55 18.03 -1.80
C LYS A 117 -8.78 18.11 -2.70
N TYR A 118 -9.06 17.02 -3.41
CA TYR A 118 -10.32 16.88 -4.15
C TYR A 118 -11.35 16.26 -3.21
N ASP A 119 -12.41 16.99 -2.92
CA ASP A 119 -13.59 16.42 -2.28
C ASP A 119 -14.24 15.44 -3.27
N CYS A 120 -14.80 14.34 -2.76
CA CYS A 120 -15.52 13.38 -3.60
C CYS A 120 -16.73 14.07 -4.23
N PRO A 121 -16.77 14.26 -5.57
CA PRO A 121 -17.89 14.94 -6.23
C PRO A 121 -19.11 14.03 -6.39
N LEU A 122 -18.96 12.73 -6.12
CA LEU A 122 -20.00 11.72 -6.28
C LEU A 122 -20.87 11.57 -5.04
N VAL A 123 -22.16 11.32 -5.26
CA VAL A 123 -23.10 10.90 -4.22
C VAL A 123 -22.75 9.47 -3.78
N PRO A 124 -23.01 9.05 -2.51
CA PRO A 124 -22.61 7.73 -2.03
C PRO A 124 -23.10 6.53 -2.88
N VAL A 125 -24.25 6.67 -3.55
CA VAL A 125 -24.78 5.65 -4.46
C VAL A 125 -23.94 5.52 -5.72
N GLU A 126 -23.60 6.65 -6.35
CA GLU A 126 -22.76 6.71 -7.55
C GLU A 126 -21.33 6.21 -7.25
N LEU A 127 -20.83 6.48 -6.05
CA LEU A 127 -19.56 5.96 -5.58
C LEU A 127 -19.58 4.43 -5.44
N ASP A 128 -20.65 3.83 -4.91
CA ASP A 128 -20.78 2.37 -4.84
C ASP A 128 -20.82 1.75 -6.25
N GLU A 129 -21.59 2.34 -7.16
CA GLU A 129 -21.64 1.91 -8.57
C GLU A 129 -20.27 1.96 -9.23
N LEU A 130 -19.52 3.05 -9.01
CA LEU A 130 -18.16 3.22 -9.51
C LEU A 130 -17.21 2.14 -8.94
N ILE A 131 -17.26 1.88 -7.64
CA ILE A 131 -16.50 0.81 -6.98
C ILE A 131 -16.84 -0.55 -7.60
N GLN A 132 -18.12 -0.82 -7.81
CA GLN A 132 -18.58 -2.09 -8.39
C GLN A 132 -18.12 -2.30 -9.83
N LEU A 133 -18.05 -1.22 -10.62
CA LEU A 133 -17.63 -1.25 -12.01
C LEU A 133 -16.11 -1.44 -12.15
N ILE A 134 -15.33 -0.78 -11.30
CA ILE A 134 -13.87 -0.78 -11.35
C ILE A 134 -13.29 -2.07 -10.77
N ASP A 135 -14.00 -2.77 -9.86
CA ASP A 135 -13.50 -3.95 -9.16
C ASP A 135 -12.96 -5.02 -10.12
N PRO A 136 -11.61 -5.15 -10.27
CA PRO A 136 -11.01 -6.05 -11.24
C PRO A 136 -11.18 -7.52 -10.81
N THR A 137 -11.57 -7.78 -9.55
CA THR A 137 -11.75 -9.13 -9.02
C THR A 137 -13.06 -9.77 -9.50
N LYS A 138 -14.06 -8.97 -9.88
CA LYS A 138 -15.32 -9.45 -10.49
C LYS A 138 -15.09 -9.96 -11.93
N ASN A 139 -14.22 -9.32 -12.70
CA ASN A 139 -13.89 -9.74 -14.07
C ASN A 139 -13.02 -11.02 -14.12
N SER A 140 -12.19 -11.27 -13.11
CA SER A 140 -11.34 -12.49 -13.02
C SER A 140 -12.15 -13.81 -12.93
N LYS A 141 -13.34 -13.78 -12.29
CA LYS A 141 -14.18 -14.97 -12.15
C LYS A 141 -14.83 -15.42 -13.47
N LYS A 142 -15.10 -14.49 -14.40
CA LYS A 142 -15.62 -14.84 -15.74
C LYS A 142 -14.56 -15.53 -16.61
N ALA A 143 -13.29 -15.14 -16.51
CA ALA A 143 -12.20 -15.75 -17.28
C ALA A 143 -11.86 -17.18 -16.80
N LYS A 144 -11.93 -17.46 -15.49
CA LYS A 144 -11.63 -18.81 -14.95
C LYS A 144 -12.71 -19.84 -15.27
N THR A 145 -13.95 -19.42 -15.52
CA THR A 145 -15.06 -20.34 -15.84
C THR A 145 -15.00 -20.84 -17.29
N GLN A 146 -14.37 -20.10 -18.21
CA GLN A 146 -14.21 -20.52 -19.61
C GLN A 146 -13.02 -21.47 -19.86
N LEU A 147 -12.07 -21.55 -18.92
CA LEU A 147 -10.89 -22.44 -19.06
C LEU A 147 -11.12 -23.87 -18.52
N GLN A 148 -12.30 -24.16 -17.92
CA GLN A 148 -12.65 -25.46 -17.35
C GLN A 148 -13.65 -26.26 -18.21
N LEU A 149 -13.87 -25.83 -19.47
CA LEU A 149 -14.83 -26.42 -20.42
C LEU A 149 -14.18 -26.81 -21.76
N LYS A 150 -12.87 -27.07 -21.77
CA LYS A 150 -12.17 -27.72 -22.89
C LYS A 150 -11.40 -28.94 -22.41
#